data_AF-A0A2D7B4J6-F1
#
_entry.id   AF-A0A2D7B4J6-F1
#
_cell.length_a   1.000
_cell.length_b   1.000
_cell.length_c   1.000
_cell.angle_alpha   90.00
_cell.angle_beta   90.00
_cell.angle_gamma   90.00
#
_symmetry.space_group_name_H-M   'P 1'
#
loop_
_entity.id
_entity.type
_entity.pdbx_description
1 polymer ?
#
loop_
_entity_poly.entity_id
_entity_poly.type
_entity_poly.pdbx_seq_one_letter_code
_entity_poly.pdbx_strand_id
1 'polypeptide(L)' 'MARFGVLWRVLGVPNYQFTALDPSGQQTTGQFSAEDSGAASERVKAMGLYATEISELTGESKIGEPIGFLKLF' A
#
# COMPACT_ATOMS: atom_id res chain seq x y z
N MET A 1 -4.05 -11.88 17.74
CA MET A 1 -3.14 -10.71 17.66
C MET A 1 -2.97 -10.32 16.20
N ALA A 2 -3.35 -9.11 15.79
CA ALA A 2 -2.99 -8.59 14.46
C ALA A 2 -1.55 -8.08 14.52
N ARG A 3 -0.70 -8.50 13.58
CA ARG A 3 0.69 -8.01 13.47
C ARG A 3 0.68 -6.83 12.49
N PHE A 4 1.27 -5.71 12.86
CA PHE A 4 1.38 -4.55 11.98
C PHE A 4 2.85 -4.31 11.66
N GLY A 5 3.18 -4.24 10.37
CA GLY A 5 4.48 -3.79 9.89
C GLY A 5 4.44 -2.29 9.63
N VAL A 6 5.45 -1.56 10.09
CA VAL A 6 5.64 -0.15 9.70
C VAL A 6 6.27 -0.13 8.32
N LEU A 7 5.64 0.59 7.40
CA LEU A 7 6.19 0.83 6.07
C LEU A 7 7.01 2.12 6.09
N TRP A 8 8.26 2.02 5.68
CA TRP A 8 9.22 3.13 5.64
C TRP A 8 9.41 3.59 4.19
N ARG A 9 9.55 4.91 3.95
CA ARG A 9 9.96 5.38 2.62
C ARG A 9 11.36 4.92 2.28
N VAL A 10 11.48 4.27 1.13
CA VAL A 10 12.76 3.91 0.51
C VAL A 10 13.07 4.92 -0.60
N LEU A 11 14.34 5.35 -0.68
CA LEU A 11 14.83 6.25 -1.73
C LEU A 11 14.70 5.58 -3.11
N GLY A 12 14.08 6.26 -4.06
CA GLY A 12 13.97 5.79 -5.46
C GLY A 12 12.78 4.87 -5.76
N VAL A 13 11.95 4.52 -4.77
CA VAL A 13 10.74 3.70 -4.98
C VAL A 13 9.48 4.53 -4.66
N PRO A 14 8.57 4.75 -5.63
CA PRO A 14 7.33 5.45 -5.37
C PRO A 14 6.46 4.70 -4.36
N ASN A 15 5.68 5.47 -3.61
CA ASN A 15 4.80 4.94 -2.58
C ASN A 15 3.37 5.13 -3.05
N TYR A 16 2.55 4.11 -2.84
CA TYR A 16 1.16 4.09 -3.28
C TYR A 16 0.27 3.85 -2.08
N GLN A 17 -0.82 4.58 -2.04
CA GLN A 17 -1.97 4.26 -1.20
C GLN A 17 -2.99 3.52 -2.05
N PHE A 18 -3.59 2.49 -1.49
CA PHE A 18 -4.68 1.78 -2.13
C PHE A 18 -5.90 1.70 -1.22
N THR A 19 -7.05 1.71 -1.87
CA THR A 19 -8.34 1.33 -1.32
C THR A 19 -8.79 0.11 -2.11
N ALA A 20 -9.11 -0.97 -1.41
CA ALA A 20 -9.54 -2.21 -2.03
C ALA A 20 -10.65 -2.88 -1.21
N LEU A 21 -11.41 -3.77 -1.84
CA LEU A 21 -12.36 -4.64 -1.17
C LEU A 21 -11.69 -5.99 -0.89
N ASP A 22 -11.77 -6.44 0.35
CA ASP A 22 -11.49 -7.83 0.72
C ASP A 22 -12.53 -8.76 0.07
N PRO A 23 -12.23 -10.05 -0.17
CA PRO A 23 -13.22 -11.05 -0.62
C PRO A 23 -14.51 -11.09 0.21
N SER A 24 -14.46 -10.64 1.46
CA SER A 24 -15.64 -10.48 2.33
C SER A 24 -16.50 -9.25 2.01
N GLY A 25 -16.12 -8.45 1.01
CA GLY A 25 -16.77 -7.17 0.65
C GLY A 25 -16.41 -6.01 1.57
N GLN A 26 -15.44 -6.17 2.48
CA GLN A 26 -15.02 -5.11 3.39
C GLN A 26 -13.98 -4.22 2.73
N GLN A 27 -14.19 -2.90 2.78
CA GLN A 27 -13.20 -1.95 2.32
C GLN A 27 -12.00 -1.94 3.27
N THR A 28 -10.82 -2.16 2.69
CA THR A 28 -9.52 -2.07 3.34
C THR A 28 -8.69 -1.01 2.63
N THR A 29 -7.95 -0.24 3.42
CA THR A 29 -7.00 0.73 2.90
C THR A 29 -5.62 0.38 3.41
N GLY A 30 -4.62 0.62 2.57
CA GLY A 30 -3.24 0.35 2.92
C GLY A 30 -2.31 1.21 2.11
N GLN A 31 -1.03 1.12 2.47
CA GLN A 31 0.03 1.74 1.70
C GLN A 31 1.13 0.71 1.46
N PHE A 32 1.78 0.81 0.32
CA PHE A 32 2.94 0.00 -0.05
C PHE A 32 3.85 0.80 -0.97
N SER A 33 5.10 0.38 -1.07
CA SER A 33 6.04 0.88 -2.07
C SER A 33 6.03 -0.07 -3.27
N ALA A 34 6.00 0.49 -4.47
CA ALA A 34 6.09 -0.26 -5.72
C ALA A 34 6.96 0.50 -6.71
N GLU A 35 7.53 -0.21 -7.68
CA GLU A 35 8.43 0.38 -8.68
C GLU A 35 7.69 1.36 -9.60
N ASP A 36 6.43 1.06 -9.90
CA ASP A 36 5.55 1.84 -10.76
C ASP A 36 4.06 1.50 -10.51
N SER A 37 3.16 2.26 -11.13
CA SER A 37 1.70 2.07 -11.02
C SER A 37 1.22 0.70 -11.51
N GLY A 38 1.92 0.06 -12.45
CA GLY A 38 1.61 -1.29 -12.93
C GLY A 38 1.91 -2.33 -11.85
N ALA A 39 3.13 -2.29 -11.31
CA ALA A 39 3.55 -3.12 -10.18
C ALA A 39 2.65 -2.91 -8.95
N ALA A 40 2.21 -1.68 -8.71
CA ALA A 40 1.27 -1.35 -7.64
C ALA A 40 -0.07 -2.08 -7.79
N SER A 41 -0.62 -2.07 -9.00
CA SER A 41 -1.88 -2.75 -9.33
C SER A 41 -1.78 -4.27 -9.19
N GLU A 42 -0.67 -4.85 -9.66
CA GLU A 42 -0.41 -6.29 -9.52
C GLU A 42 -0.23 -6.70 -8.06
N ARG A 43 0.41 -5.86 -7.24
CA ARG A 43 0.58 -6.09 -5.80
C ARG A 43 -0.77 -6.21 -5.09
N VAL A 44 -1.72 -5.30 -5.37
CA VAL A 44 -3.05 -5.35 -4.73
C VAL A 44 -3.81 -6.61 -5.13
N LYS A 45 -3.73 -7.00 -6.41
CA LYS A 45 -4.30 -8.27 -6.88
C LYS A 45 -3.65 -9.48 -6.22
N ALA A 46 -2.32 -9.47 -6.05
CA ALA A 46 -1.57 -10.54 -5.40
C ALA A 46 -1.92 -10.69 -3.91
N MET A 47 -2.40 -9.62 -3.25
CA MET A 47 -2.95 -9.68 -1.89
C MET A 47 -4.34 -10.30 -1.82
N GLY A 48 -4.93 -10.70 -2.96
CA GLY A 48 -6.31 -11.20 -3.02
C GLY A 48 -7.36 -10.10 -2.82
N LEU A 49 -6.96 -8.83 -2.97
CA LEU A 49 -7.81 -7.68 -2.78
C LEU A 49 -8.27 -7.12 -4.12
N TYR A 50 -9.51 -6.62 -4.16
CA TYR A 50 -10.04 -5.95 -5.34
C TYR A 50 -9.82 -4.44 -5.23
N ALA A 51 -8.74 -3.93 -5.85
CA ALA A 51 -8.42 -2.51 -5.88
C ALA A 51 -9.57 -1.70 -6.48
N THR A 52 -10.13 -0.78 -5.70
CA THR A 52 -11.11 0.21 -6.16
C THR A 52 -10.46 1.56 -6.44
N GLU A 53 -9.38 1.87 -5.73
CA GLU A 53 -8.59 3.09 -5.93
C GLU A 53 -7.12 2.82 -5.62
N ILE A 54 -6.22 3.31 -6.47
CA ILE A 54 -4.77 3.28 -6.24
C ILE A 54 -4.24 4.66 -6.61
N SER A 55 -3.60 5.32 -5.66
CA SER A 55 -3.08 6.67 -5.82
C SER A 55 -1.63 6.70 -5.39
N GLU A 56 -0.78 7.33 -6.21
CA GLU A 56 0.60 7.59 -5.81
C GLU A 56 0.61 8.64 -4.70
N LEU A 57 1.30 8.34 -3.61
CA LEU A 57 1.57 9.28 -2.53
C LEU A 57 2.71 10.21 -2.98
N THR A 58 2.36 11.15 -3.85
CA THR A 58 3.22 12.27 -4.26
C THR A 58 3.25 13.33 -3.16
N GLY A 59 3.73 12.96 -1.97
CA GLY A 59 3.95 13.88 -0.86
C GLY A 59 5.44 14.15 -0.65
N GLU A 60 5.76 15.37 -0.21
CA GLU A 60 7.07 15.82 0.30
C GLU A 60 7.48 15.08 1.60
N SER A 61 7.28 13.76 1.69
CA SER A 61 7.64 13.01 2.89
C SER A 61 9.14 12.79 2.95
N LYS A 62 9.76 12.97 4.11
CA LYS A 62 11.21 12.77 4.24
C LYS A 62 11.51 11.27 4.21
N ILE A 63 12.66 10.93 3.64
CA ILE A 63 13.18 9.56 3.66
C ILE A 63 13.32 9.13 5.12
N GLY A 64 12.83 7.94 5.48
CA GLY A 64 12.78 7.48 6.87
C GLY A 64 11.53 7.87 7.66
N GLU A 65 10.54 8.52 7.04
CA GLU A 65 9.22 8.69 7.68
C GLU A 65 8.34 7.44 7.49
N PRO A 66 7.54 7.10 8.53
CA PRO A 66 6.53 6.06 8.42
C PRO A 66 5.43 6.57 7.49
N ILE A 67 5.23 5.87 6.37
CA ILE A 67 4.19 6.22 5.40
C ILE A 67 2.88 5.54 5.76
N GLY A 68 2.92 4.31 6.28
CA GLY A 68 1.73 3.65 6.73
C GLY A 68 2.00 2.39 7.55
N PHE A 69 0.90 1.75 7.95
CA PHE A 69 0.92 0.47 8.64
C PHE A 69 0.35 -0.58 7.69
N LEU A 70 1.17 -1.59 7.40
CA LEU A 70 0.70 -2.77 6.69
C LEU A 70 0.23 -3.79 7.73
N LYS A 71 -1.04 -4.18 7.66
CA LYS A 71 -1.55 -5.30 8.47
C LYS A 71 -0.97 -6.60 7.90
N LEU A 72 -0.12 -7.25 8.67
CA LEU A 72 0.46 -8.56 8.38
C LEU A 72 -0.50 -9.61 8.95
N PHE A 73 -1.04 -10.46 8.06
CA PHE A 73 -1.90 -11.58 8.41
C PHE A 73 -1.10 -12.73 9.04
#